data_AF-A0A843GW15-F1
#
_entry.id   AF-A0A843GW15-F1
#
_cell.length_a   1.000
_cell.length_b   1.000
_cell.length_c   1.000
_cell.angle_alpha   90.00
_cell.angle_beta   90.00
_cell.angle_gamma   90.00
#
_symmetry.space_group_name_H-M   'P 1'
#
loop_
_entity.id
_entity.type
_entity.pdbx_description
1 polymer ?
#
loop_
_entity_poly.entity_id
_entity_poly.type
_entity_poly.pdbx_seq_one_letter_code
_entity_poly.pdbx_strand_id
1 'polypeptide(L)'
;RVSSRSFPNRQVKVLEDEAAIIPKEGFETDIFKNSYIAYDCVKVLDDIAVISNGSQTNPIADKIAIGMNIRDAMAYSLITMDYEKDDYNTPRIAAVVKGNEDDFEAYIGIVTDSKVLVEKIEDGKAQFISTYEKNNPEDVVFSAETPDDACKFIFDEGAFAEFENPVSSVAAIFDGKWKIAGFNPE
;
A
#
# COMPACT_ATOMS: atom_id res chain seq x y z
N ARG A 1 3.91 4.28 -2.14
CA ARG A 1 5.33 4.69 -2.34
C ARG A 1 6.23 3.85 -1.46
N VAL A 2 7.39 3.44 -1.98
CA VAL A 2 8.49 2.90 -1.18
C VAL A 2 9.47 4.02 -0.89
N SER A 3 9.77 4.23 0.39
CA SER A 3 10.87 5.08 0.85
C SER A 3 11.86 4.22 1.62
N SER A 4 13.15 4.29 1.30
CA SER A 4 14.15 3.42 1.94
C SER A 4 15.55 3.97 1.87
N ARG A 5 16.26 3.87 3.01
CA ARG A 5 17.70 4.13 3.11
C ARG A 5 18.52 2.86 2.92
N SER A 6 18.09 1.75 3.54
CA SER A 6 18.87 0.50 3.60
C SER A 6 18.70 -0.40 2.37
N PHE A 7 17.54 -0.36 1.71
CA PHE A 7 17.24 -1.18 0.53
C PHE A 7 16.66 -0.33 -0.62
N PRO A 8 17.46 0.59 -1.21
CA PRO A 8 17.01 1.45 -2.30
C PRO A 8 16.94 0.73 -3.66
N ASN A 9 17.60 -0.43 -3.82
CA ASN A 9 17.64 -1.16 -5.08
C ASN A 9 16.40 -2.01 -5.32
N ARG A 10 15.23 -1.36 -5.29
CA ARG A 10 13.92 -1.97 -5.51
C ARG A 10 13.15 -1.22 -6.57
N GLN A 11 12.18 -1.92 -7.15
CA GLN A 11 11.31 -1.42 -8.19
C GLN A 11 9.91 -2.00 -8.01
N VAL A 12 8.93 -1.30 -8.56
CA VAL A 12 7.57 -1.79 -8.75
C VAL A 12 7.51 -2.57 -10.06
N LYS A 13 6.97 -3.77 -10.02
CA LYS A 13 6.59 -4.55 -11.20
C LYS A 13 5.06 -4.63 -11.26
N VAL A 14 4.48 -4.01 -12.28
CA VAL A 14 3.03 -4.04 -12.52
C VAL A 14 2.68 -5.26 -13.37
N LEU A 15 1.62 -5.96 -12.99
CA LEU A 15 0.97 -7.04 -13.70
C LEU A 15 -0.47 -6.62 -14.03
N GLU A 16 -1.32 -7.54 -14.52
CA GLU A 16 -2.69 -7.20 -14.93
C GLU A 16 -3.55 -6.71 -13.76
N ASP A 17 -3.67 -7.52 -12.69
CA ASP A 17 -4.53 -7.25 -11.53
C ASP A 17 -3.74 -7.09 -10.22
N GLU A 18 -2.42 -6.97 -10.30
CA GLU A 18 -1.56 -6.84 -9.12
C GLU A 18 -0.29 -6.06 -9.45
N ALA A 19 0.40 -5.62 -8.40
CA ALA A 19 1.75 -5.09 -8.52
C ALA A 19 2.59 -5.56 -7.33
N ALA A 20 3.87 -5.76 -7.59
CA ALA A 20 4.83 -6.23 -6.60
C ALA A 20 6.01 -5.27 -6.44
N ILE A 21 6.49 -5.12 -5.22
CA ILE A 21 7.81 -4.57 -4.94
C ILE A 21 8.82 -5.71 -5.03
N ILE A 22 9.82 -5.56 -5.89
CA ILE A 22 10.88 -6.56 -6.09
C ILE A 22 12.25 -5.87 -6.13
N PRO A 23 13.36 -6.58 -5.84
CA PRO A 23 14.69 -6.07 -6.11
C PRO A 23 14.90 -5.72 -7.59
N LYS A 24 15.75 -4.73 -7.85
CA LYS A 24 16.28 -4.46 -9.20
C LYS A 24 17.20 -5.62 -9.63
N GLU A 25 17.42 -5.74 -10.94
CA GLU A 25 18.34 -6.73 -11.50
C GLU A 25 19.74 -6.62 -10.84
N GLY A 26 20.31 -7.75 -10.43
CA GLY A 26 21.57 -7.83 -9.70
C GLY A 26 21.46 -7.70 -8.17
N PHE A 27 20.27 -7.41 -7.65
CA PHE A 27 19.99 -7.30 -6.20
C PHE A 27 19.03 -8.39 -5.68
N GLU A 28 18.80 -9.45 -6.46
CA GLU A 28 17.83 -10.50 -6.15
C GLU A 28 18.12 -11.19 -4.81
N THR A 29 19.39 -11.29 -4.44
CA THR A 29 19.80 -11.93 -3.18
C THR A 29 19.53 -11.11 -1.92
N ASP A 30 19.12 -9.84 -2.04
CA ASP A 30 18.81 -9.00 -0.87
C ASP A 30 17.61 -9.55 -0.07
N ILE A 31 16.73 -10.34 -0.70
CA ILE A 31 15.61 -11.00 -0.02
C ILE A 31 16.06 -11.96 1.09
N PHE A 32 17.28 -12.52 0.98
CA PHE A 32 17.84 -13.38 2.02
C PHE A 32 18.42 -12.60 3.19
N LYS A 33 18.67 -11.29 3.02
CA LYS A 33 19.09 -10.38 4.09
C LYS A 33 17.90 -9.83 4.85
N ASN A 34 16.79 -9.55 4.14
CA ASN A 34 15.57 -9.06 4.75
C ASN A 34 14.34 -9.57 3.97
N SER A 35 13.48 -10.34 4.65
CA SER A 35 12.30 -10.96 4.06
C SER A 35 11.13 -9.99 3.79
N TYR A 36 11.22 -8.75 4.26
CA TYR A 36 10.15 -7.74 4.14
C TYR A 36 10.31 -6.83 2.93
N ILE A 37 11.34 -7.05 2.08
CA ILE A 37 11.67 -6.12 1.00
C ILE A 37 11.04 -6.49 -0.36
N ALA A 38 10.47 -7.69 -0.48
CA ALA A 38 9.82 -8.20 -1.68
C ALA A 38 8.41 -8.75 -1.34
N TYR A 39 7.38 -8.21 -1.99
CA TYR A 39 5.98 -8.52 -1.68
C TYR A 39 5.04 -7.95 -2.74
N ASP A 40 3.84 -8.52 -2.85
CA ASP A 40 2.74 -7.92 -3.60
C ASP A 40 2.26 -6.70 -2.82
N CYS A 41 2.33 -5.52 -3.43
CA CYS A 41 1.93 -4.26 -2.80
C CYS A 41 0.53 -3.82 -3.19
N VAL A 42 0.02 -4.26 -4.35
CA VAL A 42 -1.34 -4.00 -4.81
C VAL A 42 -1.97 -5.30 -5.27
N LYS A 43 -3.25 -5.51 -4.94
CA LYS A 43 -4.07 -6.60 -5.49
C LYS A 43 -5.48 -6.11 -5.79
N VAL A 44 -5.97 -6.39 -6.98
CA VAL A 44 -7.31 -6.04 -7.45
C VAL A 44 -8.19 -7.29 -7.46
N LEU A 45 -9.41 -7.15 -6.94
CA LEU A 45 -10.45 -8.16 -6.89
C LEU A 45 -11.75 -7.51 -7.38
N ASP A 46 -12.10 -7.70 -8.65
CA ASP A 46 -13.26 -7.07 -9.29
C ASP A 46 -13.27 -5.53 -9.11
N ASP A 47 -14.13 -5.02 -8.22
CA ASP A 47 -14.28 -3.60 -7.90
C ASP A 47 -13.51 -3.17 -6.64
N ILE A 48 -12.70 -4.04 -6.04
CA ILE A 48 -11.91 -3.77 -4.83
C ILE A 48 -10.42 -3.72 -5.15
N ALA A 49 -9.71 -2.71 -4.67
CA ALA A 49 -8.25 -2.63 -4.65
C ALA A 49 -7.73 -2.68 -3.21
N VAL A 50 -6.76 -3.57 -2.97
CA VAL A 50 -6.00 -3.70 -1.72
C VAL A 50 -4.60 -3.17 -1.95
N ILE A 51 -4.10 -2.34 -1.04
CA ILE A 51 -2.71 -1.85 -1.04
C ILE A 51 -2.09 -2.01 0.35
N SER A 52 -0.83 -2.45 0.42
CA SER A 52 -0.12 -2.59 1.70
C SER A 52 1.40 -2.49 1.55
N ASN A 53 2.11 -2.37 2.68
CA ASN A 53 3.58 -2.33 2.71
C ASN A 53 4.26 -3.70 2.84
N GLY A 54 3.53 -4.81 2.69
CA GLY A 54 4.12 -6.12 2.90
C GLY A 54 3.26 -7.27 2.38
N SER A 55 3.64 -8.49 2.78
CA SER A 55 2.94 -9.72 2.36
C SER A 55 1.48 -9.79 2.81
N GLN A 56 1.03 -8.92 3.73
CA GLN A 56 -0.36 -8.85 4.19
C GLN A 56 -1.36 -8.47 3.10
N THR A 57 -0.91 -7.92 1.97
CA THR A 57 -1.78 -7.67 0.80
C THR A 57 -2.57 -8.92 0.40
N ASN A 58 -1.89 -10.07 0.33
CA ASN A 58 -2.51 -11.33 -0.11
C ASN A 58 -3.53 -11.86 0.93
N PRO A 59 -3.20 -12.04 2.22
CA PRO A 59 -4.19 -12.45 3.22
C PRO A 59 -5.38 -11.52 3.39
N ILE A 60 -5.25 -10.21 3.10
CA ILE A 60 -6.39 -9.28 3.08
C ILE A 60 -7.26 -9.56 1.85
N ALA A 61 -6.65 -9.60 0.67
CA ALA A 61 -7.32 -9.89 -0.59
C ALA A 61 -8.05 -11.25 -0.55
N ASP A 62 -7.36 -12.31 -0.15
CA ASP A 62 -7.91 -13.68 -0.08
C ASP A 62 -9.15 -13.74 0.83
N LYS A 63 -9.15 -13.01 1.96
CA LYS A 63 -10.30 -12.95 2.87
C LYS A 63 -11.49 -12.25 2.26
N ILE A 64 -11.26 -11.15 1.55
CA ILE A 64 -12.30 -10.42 0.82
C ILE A 64 -12.87 -11.33 -0.29
N ALA A 65 -12.01 -12.02 -1.03
CA ALA A 65 -12.42 -12.93 -2.10
C ALA A 65 -13.32 -14.10 -1.62
N ILE A 66 -13.15 -14.56 -0.38
CA ILE A 66 -14.03 -15.58 0.24
C ILE A 66 -15.26 -14.98 0.96
N GLY A 67 -15.50 -13.68 0.83
CA GLY A 67 -16.72 -13.01 1.32
C GLY A 67 -16.61 -12.34 2.69
N MET A 68 -15.40 -12.15 3.25
CA MET A 68 -15.22 -11.35 4.46
C MET A 68 -15.35 -9.85 4.12
N ASN A 69 -16.04 -9.08 4.97
CA ASN A 69 -16.12 -7.63 4.79
C ASN A 69 -14.73 -6.98 4.93
N ILE A 70 -14.55 -5.82 4.28
CA ILE A 70 -13.25 -5.13 4.18
C ILE A 70 -12.64 -4.87 5.56
N ARG A 71 -13.42 -4.30 6.48
CA ARG A 71 -12.96 -3.96 7.85
C ARG A 71 -12.39 -5.18 8.56
N ASP A 72 -13.12 -6.29 8.57
CA ASP A 72 -12.71 -7.49 9.29
C ASP A 72 -11.56 -8.22 8.58
N ALA A 73 -11.53 -8.21 7.24
CA ALA A 73 -10.41 -8.75 6.47
C ALA A 73 -9.10 -8.03 6.78
N MET A 74 -9.13 -6.70 6.89
CA MET A 74 -7.99 -5.89 7.32
C MET A 74 -7.64 -6.16 8.78
N ALA A 75 -8.60 -6.03 9.70
CA ALA A 75 -8.36 -6.17 11.14
C ALA A 75 -7.78 -7.55 11.49
N TYR A 76 -8.36 -8.61 10.93
CA TYR A 76 -7.90 -9.98 11.15
C TYR A 76 -6.50 -10.18 10.57
N SER A 77 -6.21 -9.71 9.37
CA SER A 77 -4.89 -9.90 8.75
C SER A 77 -3.80 -9.12 9.49
N LEU A 78 -4.08 -7.87 9.87
CA LEU A 78 -3.15 -7.03 10.62
C LEU A 78 -2.87 -7.62 12.01
N ILE A 79 -3.89 -8.01 12.78
CA ILE A 79 -3.66 -8.57 14.13
C ILE A 79 -2.96 -9.94 14.11
N THR A 80 -3.19 -10.75 13.07
CA THR A 80 -2.58 -12.09 12.97
C THR A 80 -1.14 -12.05 12.47
N MET A 81 -0.83 -11.16 11.54
CA MET A 81 0.52 -11.01 11.00
C MET A 81 1.41 -10.11 11.86
N ASP A 82 0.79 -9.23 12.64
CA ASP A 82 1.44 -8.31 13.57
C ASP A 82 2.47 -7.39 12.88
N TYR A 83 3.17 -6.53 13.63
CA TYR A 83 4.29 -5.74 13.10
C TYR A 83 5.44 -6.65 12.61
N GLU A 84 6.28 -6.12 11.72
CA GLU A 84 7.44 -6.83 11.18
C GLU A 84 8.54 -6.98 12.23
N LYS A 85 9.10 -8.20 12.35
CA LYS A 85 10.13 -8.51 13.34
C LYS A 85 11.53 -8.15 12.82
N ASP A 86 11.72 -6.87 12.53
CA ASP A 86 13.01 -6.27 12.20
C ASP A 86 13.55 -5.42 13.37
N ASP A 87 14.70 -4.76 13.18
CA ASP A 87 15.34 -3.95 14.22
C ASP A 87 14.52 -2.71 14.64
N TYR A 88 13.46 -2.36 13.90
CA TYR A 88 12.67 -1.15 14.10
C TYR A 88 11.22 -1.43 14.51
N ASN A 89 10.84 -2.70 14.69
CA ASN A 89 9.46 -3.13 14.87
C ASN A 89 8.52 -2.51 13.80
N THR A 90 8.96 -2.55 12.54
CA THR A 90 8.28 -1.83 11.45
C THR A 90 6.79 -2.18 11.39
N PRO A 91 5.88 -1.18 11.45
CA PRO A 91 4.46 -1.43 11.36
C PRO A 91 4.04 -2.08 10.03
N ARG A 92 2.96 -2.85 10.06
CA ARG A 92 2.23 -3.19 8.83
C ARG A 92 1.10 -2.19 8.64
N ILE A 93 1.05 -1.57 7.48
CA ILE A 93 -0.02 -0.67 7.04
C ILE A 93 -0.73 -1.29 5.84
N ALA A 94 -2.02 -1.01 5.73
CA ALA A 94 -2.83 -1.42 4.60
C ALA A 94 -3.98 -0.43 4.37
N ALA A 95 -4.46 -0.37 3.14
CA ALA A 95 -5.73 0.26 2.81
C ALA A 95 -6.47 -0.60 1.78
N VAL A 96 -7.79 -0.51 1.80
CA VAL A 96 -8.66 -1.18 0.84
C VAL A 96 -9.72 -0.20 0.39
N VAL A 97 -9.97 -0.15 -0.92
CA VAL A 97 -10.97 0.72 -1.52
C VAL A 97 -11.85 -0.10 -2.45
N LYS A 98 -13.16 0.04 -2.31
CA LYS A 98 -14.17 -0.41 -3.27
C LYS A 98 -14.53 0.78 -4.17
N GLY A 99 -14.27 0.64 -5.47
CA GLY A 99 -14.27 1.73 -6.44
C GLY A 99 -15.63 2.10 -7.02
N ASN A 100 -16.70 1.34 -6.72
CA ASN A 100 -18.03 1.62 -7.25
C ASN A 100 -18.60 2.93 -6.68
N GLU A 101 -18.91 3.90 -7.56
CA GLU A 101 -19.47 5.22 -7.16
C GLU A 101 -20.77 5.11 -6.36
N ASP A 102 -21.60 4.10 -6.64
CA ASP A 102 -22.89 3.91 -5.94
C ASP A 102 -22.73 3.18 -4.59
N ASP A 103 -21.57 2.59 -4.31
CA ASP A 103 -21.30 1.76 -3.12
C ASP A 103 -19.83 1.91 -2.67
N PHE A 104 -19.40 3.16 -2.54
CA PHE A 104 -18.04 3.48 -2.12
C PHE A 104 -17.80 3.02 -0.68
N GLU A 105 -16.74 2.25 -0.49
CA GLU A 105 -16.28 1.83 0.82
C GLU A 105 -14.76 1.81 0.85
N ALA A 106 -14.16 2.53 1.79
CA ALA A 106 -12.71 2.56 1.94
C ALA A 106 -12.30 2.45 3.41
N TYR A 107 -11.23 1.72 3.67
CA TYR A 107 -10.65 1.55 4.99
C TYR A 107 -9.13 1.70 4.94
N ILE A 108 -8.58 2.24 6.01
CA ILE A 108 -7.14 2.37 6.26
C ILE A 108 -6.81 1.74 7.60
N GLY A 109 -5.66 1.08 7.70
CA GLY A 109 -5.28 0.37 8.91
C GLY A 109 -3.79 0.24 9.11
N ILE A 110 -3.44 0.03 10.39
CA ILE A 110 -2.08 -0.15 10.86
C ILE A 110 -2.04 -1.13 12.04
N VAL A 111 -1.00 -1.95 12.10
CA VAL A 111 -0.58 -2.65 13.32
C VAL A 111 0.86 -2.27 13.65
N THR A 112 1.07 -1.85 14.89
CA THR A 112 2.37 -1.61 15.52
C THR A 112 2.56 -2.60 16.66
N ASP A 113 3.71 -2.54 17.34
CA ASP A 113 3.98 -3.29 18.57
C ASP A 113 3.07 -2.96 19.77
N SER A 114 2.22 -1.95 19.63
CA SER A 114 1.45 -1.34 20.72
C SER A 114 0.02 -0.95 20.32
N LYS A 115 -0.32 -1.01 19.02
CA LYS A 115 -1.58 -0.50 18.49
C LYS A 115 -2.05 -1.35 17.31
N VAL A 116 -3.36 -1.62 17.25
CA VAL A 116 -4.06 -2.08 16.05
C VAL A 116 -5.18 -1.09 15.77
N LEU A 117 -5.24 -0.59 14.53
CA LEU A 117 -6.24 0.38 14.09
C LEU A 117 -6.74 -0.01 12.70
N VAL A 118 -8.06 0.01 12.52
CA VAL A 118 -8.71 -0.06 11.20
C VAL A 118 -9.88 0.92 11.25
N GLU A 119 -9.84 1.94 10.40
CA GLU A 119 -10.83 3.02 10.37
C GLU A 119 -11.40 3.18 8.96
N LYS A 120 -12.67 3.57 8.90
CA LYS A 120 -13.35 3.86 7.63
C LYS A 120 -12.91 5.24 7.14
N ILE A 121 -12.58 5.35 5.87
CA ILE A 121 -12.38 6.63 5.19
C ILE A 121 -13.75 7.14 4.74
N GLU A 122 -14.08 8.38 5.11
CA GLU A 122 -15.33 9.00 4.70
C GLU A 122 -15.34 9.28 3.19
N ASP A 123 -16.52 9.19 2.59
CA ASP A 123 -16.69 9.56 1.18
C ASP A 123 -16.26 11.02 0.94
N GLY A 124 -15.59 11.26 -0.19
CA GLY A 124 -15.00 12.54 -0.55
C GLY A 124 -13.72 12.92 0.22
N LYS A 125 -13.19 12.05 1.10
CA LYS A 125 -11.89 12.27 1.77
C LYS A 125 -10.81 11.35 1.23
N ALA A 126 -9.58 11.85 1.25
CA ALA A 126 -8.38 11.06 1.02
C ALA A 126 -7.50 11.13 2.28
N GLN A 127 -6.92 9.99 2.63
CA GLN A 127 -6.02 9.86 3.78
C GLN A 127 -4.76 9.11 3.38
N PHE A 128 -3.67 9.40 4.08
CA PHE A 128 -2.43 8.62 3.96
C PHE A 128 -1.94 8.17 5.34
N ILE A 129 -1.07 7.18 5.34
CA ILE A 129 -0.39 6.66 6.52
C ILE A 129 1.00 6.16 6.11
N SER A 130 1.96 6.21 7.02
CA SER A 130 3.30 5.65 6.83
C SER A 130 3.72 4.76 8.01
N THR A 131 4.72 3.92 7.78
CA THR A 131 5.31 3.05 8.81
C THR A 131 6.05 3.84 9.90
N TYR A 132 6.61 5.00 9.55
CA TYR A 132 7.35 5.86 10.49
C TYR A 132 6.82 7.30 10.43
N GLU A 133 6.92 8.01 11.56
CA GLU A 133 6.46 9.40 11.78
C GLU A 133 4.93 9.60 11.69
N LYS A 134 4.30 9.27 10.55
CA LYS A 134 2.85 9.42 10.32
C LYS A 134 2.11 8.10 10.52
N ASN A 135 2.13 7.58 11.75
CA ASN A 135 1.55 6.29 12.13
C ASN A 135 0.05 6.34 12.51
N ASN A 136 -0.64 7.43 12.20
CA ASN A 136 -2.09 7.56 12.24
C ASN A 136 -2.58 8.02 10.86
N PRO A 137 -3.82 7.70 10.45
CA PRO A 137 -4.40 8.26 9.24
C PRO A 137 -4.41 9.79 9.29
N GLU A 138 -3.91 10.42 8.24
CA GLU A 138 -3.84 11.88 8.10
C GLU A 138 -4.58 12.28 6.83
N ASP A 139 -5.45 13.29 6.93
CA ASP A 139 -6.17 13.84 5.79
C ASP A 139 -5.17 14.48 4.80
N VAL A 140 -5.40 14.27 3.50
CA VAL A 140 -4.57 14.82 2.43
C VAL A 140 -5.43 15.26 1.24
N VAL A 141 -5.03 16.35 0.61
CA VAL A 141 -5.55 16.71 -0.71
C VAL A 141 -4.74 15.95 -1.74
N PHE A 142 -5.34 14.91 -2.32
CA PHE A 142 -4.71 14.07 -3.33
C PHE A 142 -5.44 14.28 -4.66
N SER A 143 -4.74 14.78 -5.68
CA SER A 143 -5.33 15.06 -7.00
C SER A 143 -4.55 14.32 -8.07
N ALA A 144 -5.22 13.38 -8.73
CA ALA A 144 -4.68 12.60 -9.84
C ALA A 144 -5.83 12.09 -10.71
N GLU A 145 -5.68 12.16 -12.03
CA GLU A 145 -6.67 11.64 -12.98
C GLU A 145 -6.29 10.26 -13.51
N THR A 146 -4.98 9.97 -13.57
CA THR A 146 -4.45 8.69 -14.04
C THR A 146 -3.60 8.01 -12.98
N PRO A 147 -3.46 6.67 -13.02
CA PRO A 147 -2.55 5.95 -12.14
C PRO A 147 -1.11 6.47 -12.21
N ASP A 148 -0.64 6.91 -13.38
CA ASP A 148 0.68 7.52 -13.55
C ASP A 148 0.81 8.86 -12.81
N ASP A 149 -0.22 9.72 -12.86
CA ASP A 149 -0.25 10.98 -12.12
C ASP A 149 -0.26 10.71 -10.62
N ALA A 150 -1.05 9.73 -10.16
CA ALA A 150 -1.07 9.33 -8.76
C ALA A 150 0.29 8.79 -8.29
N CYS A 151 0.99 8.05 -9.15
CA CYS A 151 2.34 7.59 -8.86
C CYS A 151 3.31 8.75 -8.66
N LYS A 152 3.29 9.76 -9.53
CA LYS A 152 4.14 10.96 -9.41
C LYS A 152 3.77 11.76 -8.16
N PHE A 153 2.49 11.99 -7.94
CA PHE A 153 2.01 12.78 -6.81
C PHE A 153 2.49 12.21 -5.47
N ILE A 154 2.30 10.91 -5.23
CA ILE A 154 2.78 10.27 -4.00
C ILE A 154 4.30 10.14 -3.95
N PHE A 155 4.98 10.17 -5.10
CA PHE A 155 6.43 10.02 -5.19
C PHE A 155 7.16 11.23 -4.59
N ASP A 156 6.81 12.46 -4.99
CA ASP A 156 7.51 13.67 -4.55
C ASP A 156 6.75 14.99 -4.77
N GLU A 157 5.43 14.99 -4.97
CA GLU A 157 4.66 16.22 -5.16
C GLU A 157 3.76 16.55 -3.96
N GLY A 158 3.17 17.75 -3.96
CA GLY A 158 2.19 18.17 -2.96
C GLY A 158 2.68 17.98 -1.52
N ALA A 159 1.86 17.32 -0.69
CA ALA A 159 2.21 16.98 0.68
C ALA A 159 3.32 15.92 0.79
N PHE A 160 3.67 15.22 -0.29
CA PHE A 160 4.68 14.14 -0.26
C PHE A 160 6.09 14.59 -0.64
N ALA A 161 6.24 15.82 -1.13
CA ALA A 161 7.53 16.45 -1.46
C ALA A 161 8.47 16.57 -0.25
N GLU A 162 7.92 16.65 0.97
CA GLU A 162 8.71 16.75 2.20
C GLU A 162 9.27 15.41 2.70
N PHE A 163 8.74 14.27 2.23
CA PHE A 163 9.23 12.96 2.66
C PHE A 163 10.50 12.58 1.89
N GLU A 164 11.51 12.14 2.61
CA GLU A 164 12.82 11.81 2.05
C GLU A 164 12.88 10.40 1.45
N ASN A 165 13.99 10.14 0.74
CA ASN A 165 14.43 8.83 0.26
C ASN A 165 13.39 8.08 -0.61
N PRO A 166 12.74 8.73 -1.59
CA PRO A 166 11.83 8.04 -2.50
C PRO A 166 12.60 7.01 -3.34
N VAL A 167 12.02 5.82 -3.52
CA VAL A 167 12.62 4.73 -4.32
C VAL A 167 11.76 4.41 -5.52
N SER A 168 10.47 4.16 -5.31
CA SER A 168 9.49 3.85 -6.34
C SER A 168 8.07 4.13 -5.84
N SER A 169 7.10 4.22 -6.73
CA SER A 169 5.68 4.35 -6.36
C SER A 169 4.78 3.51 -7.25
N VAL A 170 3.62 3.18 -6.71
CA VAL A 170 2.57 2.39 -7.38
C VAL A 170 1.24 3.04 -7.00
N ALA A 171 0.29 3.04 -7.92
CA ALA A 171 -1.05 3.53 -7.69
C ALA A 171 -2.06 2.72 -8.52
N ALA A 172 -3.29 2.69 -8.02
CA ALA A 172 -4.44 2.18 -8.74
C ALA A 172 -5.55 3.24 -8.73
N ILE A 173 -6.18 3.48 -9.88
CA ILE A 173 -7.34 4.36 -10.01
C ILE A 173 -8.49 3.56 -10.62
N PHE A 174 -9.70 3.76 -10.07
CA PHE A 174 -10.92 3.17 -10.60
C PHE A 174 -11.58 4.12 -11.60
N ASP A 175 -11.82 3.62 -12.81
CA ASP A 175 -12.56 4.30 -13.89
C ASP A 175 -13.30 3.25 -14.71
N GLY A 176 -14.44 2.81 -14.18
CA GLY A 176 -15.22 1.64 -14.63
C GLY A 176 -14.52 0.28 -14.40
N LYS A 177 -13.20 0.29 -14.25
CA LYS A 177 -12.34 -0.81 -13.80
C LYS A 177 -11.08 -0.23 -13.15
N TRP A 178 -10.43 -1.00 -12.29
CA TRP A 178 -9.13 -0.61 -11.75
C TRP A 178 -8.06 -0.60 -12.84
N LYS A 179 -7.23 0.44 -12.84
CA LYS A 179 -6.03 0.59 -13.67
C LYS A 179 -4.85 0.80 -12.75
N ILE A 180 -3.78 0.03 -12.93
CA ILE A 180 -2.58 0.08 -12.09
C ILE A 180 -1.43 0.68 -12.90
N ALA A 181 -0.65 1.57 -12.29
CA ALA A 181 0.65 2.00 -12.80
C ALA A 181 1.72 1.92 -11.72
N GLY A 182 2.96 1.87 -12.17
CA GLY A 182 4.15 1.85 -11.32
C GLY A 182 5.18 2.82 -11.88
N PHE A 183 5.78 3.61 -11.00
CA PHE A 183 6.83 4.55 -11.32
C PHE A 183 8.15 4.10 -10.69
N ASN A 184 9.13 3.85 -11.55
CA ASN A 184 10.49 3.50 -11.19
C ASN A 184 11.41 4.60 -11.75
N PRO A 185 11.92 5.52 -10.92
CA PRO A 185 12.94 6.47 -11.35
C PRO A 185 14.19 5.72 -11.82
N GLU A 186 14.87 6.31 -12.80
CA GLU A 186 16.13 5.79 -13.35
C GLU A 186 17.20 5.59 -12.25
#